data_AF-A0A291QAI3-F1
#
_entry.id   AF-A0A291QAI3-F1
#
_cell.length_a   1.000
_cell.length_b   1.000
_cell.length_c   1.000
_cell.angle_alpha   90.00
_cell.angle_beta   90.00
_cell.angle_gamma   90.00
#
_symmetry.space_group_name_H-M   'P 1'
#
loop_
_entity.id
_entity.type
_entity.pdbx_description
1 polymer ?
#
loop_
_entity_poly.entity_id
_entity_poly.type
_entity_poly.pdbx_seq_one_letter_code
_entity_poly.pdbx_strand_id
1 'polypeptide(L)'
;MLRTHDGVAVEAAYDPGPDPSGELAIVVAHGFTGDLSRPHVRRIARVFAQRAAVITFSFRGHGASGGRSTVGDREVLDLVAAVEWARSLGHARVVTVGFSMGGSVVLRHAALHRGRTEARVDAVVAVSAPARWYYRGTAPMRRLHWVVTRPAGRAVGRFGLRTRIHPHEWDPVPLSPVESVPLIAPTPLLVVHGDRDPYFPVDHPRMLAAAAAGGAELWLEEGMGHAEHAASDELAGRIAAWATASWTSATADREERRMVNGTIRYWAAAKAAAGVAEEPYAAGTLAEALDAARERHPGELVRVLQRCSFLVDGDPVGTRGHETVRLAEGGTVEVLPPFAGG
;
A
#
# COMPACT_ATOMS: atom_id res chain seq x y z
N MET A 1 7.06 -16.81 -13.29
CA MET A 1 8.06 -16.77 -12.20
C MET A 1 8.60 -15.37 -12.10
N LEU A 2 8.59 -14.78 -10.91
CA LEU A 2 9.32 -13.55 -10.60
C LEU A 2 10.77 -13.90 -10.27
N ARG A 3 11.66 -12.91 -10.21
CA ARG A 3 13.04 -13.08 -9.75
C ARG A 3 13.34 -12.03 -8.69
N THR A 4 13.82 -12.46 -7.53
CA THR A 4 14.24 -11.57 -6.46
C THR A 4 15.61 -10.94 -6.73
N HIS A 5 15.93 -9.88 -5.99
CA HIS A 5 17.25 -9.25 -6.01
C HIS A 5 18.40 -10.22 -5.64
N ASP A 6 18.14 -11.25 -4.81
CA ASP A 6 19.09 -12.33 -4.50
C ASP A 6 18.99 -13.54 -5.46
N GLY A 7 18.37 -13.35 -6.63
CA GLY A 7 18.36 -14.29 -7.74
C GLY A 7 17.37 -15.45 -7.63
N VAL A 8 16.61 -15.56 -6.53
CA VAL A 8 15.63 -16.63 -6.31
C VAL A 8 14.46 -16.48 -7.28
N ALA A 9 14.11 -17.57 -7.96
CA ALA A 9 12.90 -17.63 -8.77
C ALA A 9 11.68 -17.87 -7.86
N VAL A 10 10.66 -17.02 -7.94
CA VAL A 10 9.43 -17.10 -7.14
C VAL A 10 8.25 -17.43 -8.06
N GLU A 11 7.42 -18.42 -7.72
CA GLU A 11 6.15 -18.61 -8.42
C GLU A 11 5.13 -17.57 -7.96
N ALA A 12 4.39 -17.02 -8.92
CA ALA A 12 3.36 -16.02 -8.71
C ALA A 12 2.27 -16.15 -9.77
N ALA A 13 1.05 -15.76 -9.40
CA ALA A 13 -0.11 -15.66 -10.26
C ALA A 13 -0.81 -14.31 -10.05
N TYR A 14 -1.31 -13.73 -11.14
CA TYR A 14 -2.02 -12.46 -11.18
C TYR A 14 -3.46 -12.70 -11.63
N ASP A 15 -4.40 -12.12 -10.89
CA ASP A 15 -5.80 -11.99 -11.24
C ASP A 15 -6.08 -10.50 -11.42
N PRO A 16 -6.53 -10.02 -12.59
CA PRO A 16 -6.78 -8.60 -12.81
C PRO A 16 -7.99 -8.07 -12.02
N GLY A 17 -8.87 -8.94 -11.50
CA GLY A 17 -10.11 -8.54 -10.85
C GLY A 17 -11.11 -7.84 -11.80
N PRO A 18 -12.17 -7.24 -11.25
CA PRO A 18 -13.24 -6.58 -12.02
C PRO A 18 -13.04 -5.06 -12.19
N ASP A 19 -12.01 -4.48 -11.55
CA ASP A 19 -11.77 -3.03 -11.55
C ASP A 19 -11.24 -2.57 -12.92
N PRO A 20 -12.00 -1.80 -13.71
CA PRO A 20 -11.58 -1.37 -15.04
C PRO A 20 -10.53 -0.24 -15.01
N SER A 21 -10.27 0.37 -13.85
CA SER A 21 -9.19 1.35 -13.70
C SER A 21 -7.82 0.68 -13.65
N GLY A 22 -7.75 -0.54 -13.07
CA GLY A 22 -6.49 -1.24 -12.82
C GLY A 22 -5.54 -0.49 -11.88
N GLU A 23 -6.02 0.44 -11.06
CA GLU A 23 -5.14 1.24 -10.19
C GLU A 23 -4.61 0.44 -8.99
N LEU A 24 -5.40 -0.50 -8.44
CA LEU A 24 -5.14 -1.15 -7.16
C LEU A 24 -4.86 -2.66 -7.29
N ALA A 25 -3.67 -3.06 -6.85
CA ALA A 25 -3.31 -4.45 -6.59
C ALA A 25 -3.22 -4.77 -5.09
N ILE A 26 -3.82 -5.89 -4.69
CA ILE A 26 -3.63 -6.52 -3.38
C ILE A 26 -2.64 -7.68 -3.52
N VAL A 27 -1.47 -7.56 -2.89
CA VAL A 27 -0.43 -8.59 -2.86
C VAL A 27 -0.60 -9.45 -1.61
N VAL A 28 -0.85 -10.75 -1.79
CA VAL A 28 -1.17 -11.70 -0.71
C VAL A 28 0.05 -12.53 -0.31
N ALA A 29 0.52 -12.34 0.92
CA ALA A 29 1.66 -13.01 1.53
C ALA A 29 1.20 -14.10 2.52
N HIS A 30 1.41 -15.38 2.18
CA HIS A 30 0.87 -16.52 2.92
C HIS A 30 1.60 -16.87 4.22
N GLY A 31 0.93 -17.62 5.10
CA GLY A 31 1.50 -18.19 6.33
C GLY A 31 2.56 -19.27 6.10
N PHE A 32 3.30 -19.63 7.14
CA PHE A 32 4.32 -20.69 7.05
C PHE A 32 3.70 -22.03 6.61
N THR A 33 4.36 -22.75 5.70
CA THR A 33 3.85 -23.93 4.97
C THR A 33 2.76 -23.68 3.92
N GLY A 34 2.29 -22.44 3.74
CA GLY A 34 1.43 -22.07 2.62
C GLY A 34 2.14 -22.15 1.26
N ASP A 35 1.36 -21.98 0.19
CA ASP A 35 1.79 -21.78 -1.20
C ASP A 35 0.57 -21.29 -2.02
N LEU A 36 0.79 -20.71 -3.19
CA LEU A 36 -0.29 -20.12 -4.01
C LEU A 36 -1.33 -21.14 -4.50
N SER A 37 -1.02 -22.45 -4.46
CA SER A 37 -1.97 -23.50 -4.86
C SER A 37 -2.95 -23.88 -3.74
N ARG A 38 -2.66 -23.51 -2.47
CA ARG A 38 -3.43 -23.94 -1.30
C ARG A 38 -4.89 -23.47 -1.36
N PRO A 39 -5.87 -24.33 -1.01
CA PRO A 39 -7.29 -23.97 -1.04
C PRO A 39 -7.65 -22.72 -0.22
N HIS A 40 -6.98 -22.46 0.91
CA HIS A 40 -7.21 -21.27 1.73
C HIS A 40 -6.63 -19.99 1.09
N VAL A 41 -5.39 -20.01 0.58
CA VAL A 41 -4.81 -18.87 -0.15
C VAL A 41 -5.67 -18.55 -1.39
N ARG A 42 -6.07 -19.57 -2.14
CA ARG A 42 -6.99 -19.46 -3.27
C ARG A 42 -8.43 -19.08 -2.89
N ARG A 43 -8.84 -19.18 -1.63
CA ARG A 43 -10.14 -18.67 -1.15
C ARG A 43 -10.04 -17.18 -0.88
N ILE A 44 -9.08 -16.78 -0.04
CA ILE A 44 -8.78 -15.37 0.25
C ILE A 44 -8.56 -14.56 -1.04
N ALA A 45 -7.73 -15.05 -1.95
CA ALA A 45 -7.47 -14.39 -3.24
C ALA A 45 -8.75 -14.19 -4.07
N ARG A 46 -9.65 -15.18 -4.13
CA ARG A 46 -10.95 -15.07 -4.84
C ARG A 46 -11.97 -14.16 -4.15
N VAL A 47 -11.80 -13.84 -2.86
CA VAL A 47 -12.61 -12.82 -2.18
C VAL A 47 -12.04 -11.43 -2.47
N PHE A 48 -10.72 -11.27 -2.43
CA PHE A 48 -10.06 -10.01 -2.75
C PHE A 48 -10.25 -9.62 -4.23
N ALA A 49 -10.20 -10.60 -5.13
CA ALA A 49 -10.44 -10.45 -6.57
C ALA A 49 -11.90 -10.12 -6.94
N GLN A 50 -12.79 -9.89 -5.97
CA GLN A 50 -14.11 -9.30 -6.21
C GLN A 50 -14.11 -7.76 -6.10
N ARG A 51 -12.97 -7.15 -5.72
CA ARG A 51 -12.85 -5.70 -5.41
C ARG A 51 -11.64 -5.02 -6.02
N ALA A 52 -10.55 -5.73 -6.26
CA ALA A 52 -9.29 -5.20 -6.77
C ALA A 52 -8.54 -6.29 -7.56
N ALA A 53 -7.46 -5.91 -8.26
CA ALA A 53 -6.54 -6.90 -8.79
C ALA A 53 -5.80 -7.62 -7.64
N VAL A 54 -5.38 -8.87 -7.86
CA VAL A 54 -4.73 -9.68 -6.83
C VAL A 54 -3.48 -10.36 -7.36
N ILE A 55 -2.38 -10.22 -6.61
CA ILE A 55 -1.16 -11.00 -6.82
C ILE A 55 -1.02 -12.00 -5.68
N THR A 56 -0.96 -13.28 -6.03
CA THR A 56 -0.57 -14.37 -5.12
C THR A 56 0.82 -14.88 -5.51
N PHE A 57 1.62 -15.26 -4.54
CA PHE A 57 2.95 -15.84 -4.78
C PHE A 57 3.28 -16.86 -3.70
N SER A 58 4.23 -17.76 -3.96
CA SER A 58 4.76 -18.66 -2.93
C SER A 58 6.11 -18.16 -2.43
N PHE A 59 6.27 -18.00 -1.12
CA PHE A 59 7.55 -17.64 -0.52
C PHE A 59 8.67 -18.65 -0.85
N ARG A 60 9.93 -18.19 -0.84
CA ARG A 60 11.11 -19.04 -1.00
C ARG A 60 11.05 -20.30 -0.14
N GLY A 61 11.47 -21.42 -0.71
CA GLY A 61 11.40 -22.74 -0.10
C GLY A 61 10.00 -23.37 -0.01
N HIS A 62 8.93 -22.65 -0.35
CA HIS A 62 7.56 -23.17 -0.45
C HIS A 62 7.19 -23.44 -1.92
N GLY A 63 6.12 -24.21 -2.15
CA GLY A 63 5.59 -24.51 -3.49
C GLY A 63 6.65 -24.85 -4.54
N ALA A 64 6.51 -24.30 -5.75
CA ALA A 64 7.49 -24.37 -6.84
C ALA A 64 8.57 -23.26 -6.79
N SER A 65 8.52 -22.33 -5.82
CA SER A 65 9.54 -21.29 -5.66
C SER A 65 10.92 -21.89 -5.31
N GLY A 66 11.98 -21.23 -5.75
CA GLY A 66 13.36 -21.62 -5.47
C GLY A 66 13.77 -21.41 -4.00
N GLY A 67 15.08 -21.55 -3.75
CA GLY A 67 15.69 -21.18 -2.47
C GLY A 67 15.22 -22.02 -1.26
N ARG A 68 15.31 -21.42 -0.08
CA ARG A 68 14.91 -21.98 1.21
C ARG A 68 14.25 -20.89 2.07
N SER A 69 13.21 -21.26 2.81
CA SER A 69 12.52 -20.37 3.74
C SER A 69 13.43 -20.03 4.92
N THR A 70 13.58 -18.74 5.17
CA THR A 70 14.20 -18.16 6.36
C THR A 70 13.18 -17.80 7.43
N VAL A 71 11.92 -18.20 7.28
CA VAL A 71 10.83 -18.08 8.26
C VAL A 71 10.50 -16.63 8.65
N GLY A 72 10.69 -15.69 7.72
CA GLY A 72 10.27 -14.29 7.85
C GLY A 72 11.35 -13.25 7.57
N ASP A 73 12.62 -13.67 7.41
CA ASP A 73 13.72 -12.76 7.07
C ASP A 73 13.78 -12.41 5.57
N ARG A 74 14.43 -13.26 4.77
CA ARG A 74 14.64 -13.01 3.33
C ARG A 74 13.38 -13.19 2.50
N GLU A 75 12.32 -13.73 3.08
CA GLU A 75 10.96 -13.67 2.54
C GLU A 75 10.54 -12.24 2.15
N VAL A 76 11.08 -11.20 2.81
CA VAL A 76 10.88 -9.79 2.38
C VAL A 76 11.32 -9.57 0.94
N LEU A 77 12.41 -10.19 0.47
CA LEU A 77 12.90 -10.06 -0.91
C LEU A 77 11.97 -10.70 -1.94
N ASP A 78 11.16 -11.69 -1.53
CA ASP A 78 10.13 -12.29 -2.38
C ASP A 78 8.93 -11.34 -2.51
N LEU A 79 8.55 -10.70 -1.39
CA LEU A 79 7.48 -9.70 -1.37
C LEU A 79 7.86 -8.43 -2.15
N VAL A 80 9.11 -7.96 -2.05
CA VAL A 80 9.65 -6.86 -2.89
C VAL A 80 9.41 -7.17 -4.37
N ALA A 81 9.79 -8.36 -4.83
CA ALA A 81 9.60 -8.75 -6.22
C ALA A 81 8.12 -8.83 -6.64
N ALA A 82 7.21 -9.19 -5.73
CA ALA A 82 5.77 -9.19 -5.99
C ALA A 82 5.16 -7.78 -6.04
N VAL A 83 5.65 -6.85 -5.22
CA VAL A 83 5.23 -5.43 -5.22
C VAL A 83 5.80 -4.69 -6.43
N GLU A 84 7.08 -4.88 -6.75
CA GLU A 84 7.71 -4.33 -7.96
C GLU A 84 7.06 -4.89 -9.24
N TRP A 85 6.62 -6.16 -9.23
CA TRP A 85 5.82 -6.72 -10.34
C TRP A 85 4.46 -6.03 -10.47
N ALA A 86 3.76 -5.77 -9.36
CA ALA A 86 2.50 -5.02 -9.36
C ALA A 86 2.65 -3.64 -10.02
N ARG A 87 3.71 -2.89 -9.66
CA ARG A 87 4.04 -1.61 -10.32
C ARG A 87 4.28 -1.77 -11.81
N SER A 88 5.04 -2.79 -12.22
CA SER A 88 5.32 -3.07 -13.64
C SER A 88 4.08 -3.46 -14.47
N LEU A 89 3.00 -3.89 -13.82
CA LEU A 89 1.69 -4.18 -14.44
C LEU A 89 0.79 -2.93 -14.54
N GLY A 90 1.24 -1.76 -14.07
CA GLY A 90 0.51 -0.50 -14.12
C GLY A 90 -0.18 -0.08 -12.82
N HIS A 91 -0.12 -0.89 -11.75
CA HIS A 91 -0.84 -0.61 -10.51
C HIS A 91 -0.26 0.61 -9.78
N ALA A 92 -0.96 1.73 -9.90
CA ALA A 92 -0.69 2.98 -9.20
C ALA A 92 -0.68 2.82 -7.67
N ARG A 93 -1.29 1.75 -7.15
CA ARG A 93 -1.45 1.45 -5.72
C ARG A 93 -1.19 -0.01 -5.41
N VAL A 94 -0.43 -0.27 -4.34
CA VAL A 94 -0.17 -1.64 -3.89
C VAL A 94 -0.40 -1.77 -2.39
N VAL A 95 -1.36 -2.62 -2.01
CA VAL A 95 -1.65 -2.97 -0.62
C VAL A 95 -1.14 -4.39 -0.35
N THR A 96 -0.41 -4.59 0.75
CA THR A 96 0.11 -5.92 1.12
C THR A 96 -0.70 -6.53 2.26
N VAL A 97 -1.28 -7.71 2.03
CA VAL A 97 -2.00 -8.48 3.05
C VAL A 97 -1.20 -9.72 3.41
N GLY A 98 -0.69 -9.76 4.64
CA GLY A 98 0.17 -10.82 5.14
C GLY A 98 -0.47 -11.62 6.26
N PHE A 99 -0.41 -12.95 6.17
CA PHE A 99 -0.95 -13.88 7.16
C PHE A 99 0.15 -14.60 7.94
N SER A 100 0.05 -14.68 9.27
CA SER A 100 1.00 -15.39 10.14
C SER A 100 2.45 -14.94 9.89
N MET A 101 3.33 -15.84 9.41
CA MET A 101 4.68 -15.51 8.91
C MET A 101 4.65 -14.39 7.85
N GLY A 102 3.77 -14.48 6.86
CA GLY A 102 3.56 -13.43 5.86
C GLY A 102 3.15 -12.09 6.50
N GLY A 103 2.42 -12.13 7.62
CA GLY A 103 2.09 -10.96 8.43
C GLY A 103 3.33 -10.26 8.99
N SER A 104 4.30 -11.02 9.50
CA SER A 104 5.61 -10.46 9.88
C SER A 104 6.39 -9.90 8.66
N VAL A 105 6.27 -10.54 7.49
CA VAL A 105 6.97 -10.12 6.28
C VAL A 105 6.42 -8.79 5.74
N VAL A 106 5.10 -8.59 5.68
CA VAL A 106 4.52 -7.32 5.19
C VAL A 106 4.85 -6.14 6.11
N LEU A 107 4.89 -6.36 7.43
CA LEU A 107 5.29 -5.35 8.41
C LEU A 107 6.77 -4.93 8.21
N ARG A 108 7.68 -5.90 8.11
CA ARG A 108 9.11 -5.64 7.85
C ARG A 108 9.35 -5.00 6.48
N HIS A 109 8.60 -5.41 5.46
CA HIS A 109 8.69 -4.85 4.13
C HIS A 109 8.32 -3.36 4.13
N ALA A 110 7.19 -2.99 4.73
CA ALA A 110 6.78 -1.59 4.84
C ALA A 110 7.77 -0.75 5.66
N ALA A 111 8.38 -1.33 6.70
CA ALA A 111 9.44 -0.68 7.48
C ALA A 111 10.72 -0.40 6.68
N LEU A 112 11.16 -1.37 5.87
CA LEU A 112 12.44 -1.31 5.16
C LEU A 112 12.37 -0.61 3.79
N HIS A 113 11.20 -0.60 3.13
CA HIS A 113 11.05 -0.13 1.74
C HIS A 113 10.34 1.23 1.58
N ARG A 114 10.14 1.97 2.68
CA ARG A 114 9.56 3.33 2.73
C ARG A 114 9.94 4.26 1.57
N GLY A 115 11.23 4.29 1.20
CA GLY A 115 11.82 5.24 0.26
C GLY A 115 12.11 4.72 -1.16
N ARG A 116 11.80 3.45 -1.46
CA ARG A 116 11.96 2.88 -2.81
C ARG A 116 10.61 2.88 -3.51
N THR A 117 10.38 3.77 -4.47
CA THR A 117 9.09 3.93 -5.18
C THR A 117 8.49 2.59 -5.63
N GLU A 118 9.28 1.78 -6.34
CA GLU A 118 8.80 0.52 -6.94
C GLU A 118 8.44 -0.56 -5.91
N ALA A 119 9.07 -0.52 -4.73
CA ALA A 119 8.82 -1.44 -3.63
C ALA A 119 7.94 -0.82 -2.52
N ARG A 120 7.49 0.43 -2.66
CA ARG A 120 6.70 1.12 -1.64
C ARG A 120 5.25 0.63 -1.71
N VAL A 121 4.69 0.35 -0.54
CA VAL A 121 3.27 -0.03 -0.36
C VAL A 121 2.46 1.16 0.14
N ASP A 122 1.17 1.17 -0.19
CA ASP A 122 0.24 2.27 0.11
C ASP A 122 -0.70 1.98 1.28
N ALA A 123 -0.90 0.70 1.63
CA ALA A 123 -1.42 0.27 2.93
C ALA A 123 -0.90 -1.15 3.27
N VAL A 124 -1.00 -1.54 4.54
CA VAL A 124 -0.53 -2.84 5.06
C VAL A 124 -1.63 -3.50 5.90
N VAL A 125 -1.84 -4.80 5.72
CA VAL A 125 -2.70 -5.61 6.59
C VAL A 125 -1.93 -6.80 7.14
N ALA A 126 -1.86 -6.94 8.47
CA ALA A 126 -1.17 -8.03 9.15
C ALA A 126 -2.17 -8.90 9.94
N VAL A 127 -2.40 -10.13 9.47
CA VAL A 127 -3.40 -11.07 10.02
C VAL A 127 -2.71 -12.19 10.82
N SER A 128 -3.11 -12.44 12.07
CA SER A 128 -2.49 -13.45 12.97
C SER A 128 -0.96 -13.32 13.10
N ALA A 129 -0.42 -12.10 12.95
CA ALA A 129 1.01 -11.84 12.90
C ALA A 129 1.66 -11.87 14.30
N PRO A 130 2.81 -12.57 14.50
CA PRO A 130 3.52 -12.49 15.77
C PRO A 130 4.21 -11.15 15.96
N ALA A 131 4.08 -10.55 17.16
CA ALA A 131 4.79 -9.32 17.51
C ALA A 131 6.31 -9.50 17.68
N ARG A 132 6.72 -10.68 18.17
CA ARG A 132 8.11 -10.99 18.55
C ARG A 132 8.56 -12.30 17.93
N TRP A 133 9.85 -12.37 17.60
CA TRP A 133 10.51 -13.62 17.25
C TRP A 133 10.63 -14.59 18.43
N TYR A 134 10.96 -15.85 18.13
CA TYR A 134 11.29 -16.91 19.09
C TYR A 134 10.22 -17.22 20.15
N TYR A 135 8.99 -16.74 19.99
CA TYR A 135 7.89 -16.97 20.92
C TYR A 135 7.54 -18.47 21.03
N ARG A 136 7.55 -19.00 22.26
CA ARG A 136 7.37 -20.43 22.58
C ARG A 136 6.30 -20.70 23.65
N GLY A 137 5.44 -19.72 23.95
CA GLY A 137 4.43 -19.81 25.01
C GLY A 137 3.36 -20.87 24.76
N THR A 138 2.89 -21.01 23.52
CA THR A 138 1.88 -22.02 23.13
C THR A 138 2.51 -23.35 22.71
N ALA A 139 1.76 -24.45 22.86
CA ALA A 139 2.22 -25.78 22.47
C ALA A 139 2.43 -25.94 20.94
N PRO A 140 1.58 -25.38 20.04
CA PRO A 140 1.85 -25.35 18.61
C PRO A 140 3.16 -24.63 18.28
N MET A 141 3.45 -23.48 18.91
CA MET A 141 4.70 -22.75 18.67
C MET A 141 5.95 -23.51 19.15
N ARG A 142 5.88 -24.28 20.24
CA ARG A 142 6.98 -25.19 20.62
C ARG A 142 7.24 -26.27 19.58
N ARG A 143 6.18 -26.84 18.98
CA ARG A 143 6.29 -27.83 17.88
C ARG A 143 6.87 -27.18 16.62
N LEU A 144 6.38 -26.00 16.23
CA LEU A 144 6.90 -25.24 15.09
C LEU A 144 8.40 -24.91 15.28
N HIS A 145 8.79 -24.43 16.46
CA HIS A 145 10.21 -24.17 16.76
C HIS A 145 11.07 -25.43 16.67
N TRP A 146 10.59 -26.60 17.09
CA TRP A 146 11.31 -27.86 16.88
C TRP A 146 11.47 -28.19 15.38
N VAL A 147 10.43 -28.00 14.57
CA VAL A 147 10.46 -28.22 13.11
C VAL A 147 11.50 -27.32 12.43
N VAL A 148 11.55 -26.03 12.75
CA VAL A 148 12.49 -25.11 12.06
C VAL A 148 13.93 -25.18 12.59
N THR A 149 14.14 -25.45 13.89
CA THR A 149 15.49 -25.43 14.49
C THR A 149 16.24 -26.76 14.42
N ARG A 150 15.56 -27.91 14.46
CA ARG A 150 16.23 -29.23 14.50
C ARG A 150 16.46 -29.80 13.10
N PRO A 151 17.61 -30.43 12.79
CA PRO A 151 17.86 -31.04 11.49
C PRO A 151 16.81 -32.08 11.07
N ALA A 152 16.40 -32.96 11.98
CA ALA A 152 15.31 -33.92 11.76
C ALA A 152 13.95 -33.22 11.54
N GLY A 153 13.68 -32.15 12.29
CA GLY A 153 12.51 -31.30 12.09
C GLY A 153 12.46 -30.67 10.70
N ARG A 154 13.59 -30.17 10.19
CA ARG A 154 13.69 -29.62 8.84
C ARG A 154 13.54 -30.68 7.74
N ALA A 155 13.93 -31.92 7.99
CA ALA A 155 13.63 -33.04 7.09
C ALA A 155 12.11 -33.32 7.04
N VAL A 156 11.43 -33.38 8.20
CA VAL A 156 9.96 -33.48 8.26
C VAL A 156 9.28 -32.29 7.55
N GLY A 157 9.79 -31.07 7.74
CA GLY A 157 9.33 -29.88 7.02
C GLY A 157 9.46 -30.02 5.50
N ARG A 158 10.60 -30.52 4.99
CA ARG A 158 10.83 -30.73 3.56
C ARG A 158 9.90 -31.78 2.95
N PHE A 159 9.70 -32.92 3.61
CA PHE A 159 8.97 -34.05 3.02
C PHE A 159 7.47 -34.04 3.33
N GLY A 160 7.07 -33.74 4.57
CA GLY A 160 5.66 -33.70 4.99
C GLY A 160 4.98 -32.35 4.71
N LEU A 161 5.68 -31.24 4.96
CA LEU A 161 5.13 -29.87 4.81
C LEU A 161 5.55 -29.21 3.47
N ARG A 162 6.25 -29.95 2.59
CA ARG A 162 6.83 -29.50 1.31
C ARG A 162 7.72 -28.23 1.40
N THR A 163 8.14 -27.86 2.61
CA THR A 163 8.76 -26.57 2.93
C THR A 163 10.26 -26.75 3.20
N ARG A 164 11.09 -26.17 2.34
CA ARG A 164 12.56 -26.24 2.42
C ARG A 164 13.09 -25.15 3.35
N ILE A 165 13.32 -25.46 4.61
CA ILE A 165 13.75 -24.49 5.63
C ILE A 165 15.28 -24.27 5.57
N HIS A 166 15.74 -23.05 5.84
CA HIS A 166 17.15 -22.69 5.93
C HIS A 166 17.84 -23.41 7.12
N PRO A 167 19.07 -23.93 6.98
CA PRO A 167 19.67 -24.77 8.01
C PRO A 167 20.38 -23.99 9.13
N HIS A 168 20.79 -22.75 8.88
CA HIS A 168 21.44 -21.86 9.84
C HIS A 168 20.40 -20.93 10.48
N GLU A 169 20.66 -20.53 11.73
CA GLU A 169 19.89 -19.51 12.43
C GLU A 169 20.14 -18.12 11.83
N TRP A 170 19.42 -17.10 12.29
CA TRP A 170 19.60 -15.73 11.84
C TRP A 170 20.81 -15.08 12.53
N ASP A 171 21.73 -14.54 11.74
CA ASP A 171 22.85 -13.73 12.19
C ASP A 171 23.07 -12.56 11.20
N PRO A 172 22.79 -11.30 11.58
CA PRO A 172 22.12 -10.90 12.82
C PRO A 172 20.65 -11.37 12.85
N VAL A 173 20.01 -11.29 14.03
CA VAL A 173 18.56 -11.47 14.15
C VAL A 173 17.85 -10.32 13.39
N PRO A 174 16.89 -10.60 12.49
CA PRO A 174 16.16 -9.58 11.74
C PRO A 174 15.36 -8.65 12.65
N LEU A 175 15.16 -7.39 12.22
CA LEU A 175 14.18 -6.46 12.80
C LEU A 175 12.85 -7.17 13.05
N SER A 176 12.36 -7.16 14.29
CA SER A 176 11.12 -7.87 14.64
C SER A 176 9.87 -7.08 14.28
N PRO A 177 8.69 -7.73 14.19
CA PRO A 177 7.46 -7.04 13.79
C PRO A 177 7.07 -5.88 14.71
N VAL A 178 7.25 -5.98 16.03
CA VAL A 178 6.98 -4.87 16.97
C VAL A 178 7.97 -3.70 16.83
N GLU A 179 9.22 -3.96 16.41
CA GLU A 179 10.19 -2.91 16.06
C GLU A 179 9.97 -2.34 14.65
N SER A 180 9.28 -3.10 13.79
CA SER A 180 8.94 -2.68 12.42
C SER A 180 7.76 -1.69 12.41
N VAL A 181 6.74 -1.90 13.25
CA VAL A 181 5.51 -1.09 13.24
C VAL A 181 5.71 0.43 13.44
N PRO A 182 6.56 0.92 14.37
CA PRO A 182 6.87 2.36 14.48
C PRO A 182 7.43 2.94 13.17
N LEU A 183 8.03 2.09 12.34
CA LEU A 183 8.57 2.42 11.03
C LEU A 183 7.56 2.18 9.88
N ILE A 184 6.23 2.14 10.13
CA ILE A 184 5.22 2.02 9.06
C ILE A 184 4.51 3.35 8.78
N ALA A 185 4.21 4.15 9.82
CA ALA A 185 3.60 5.48 9.67
C ALA A 185 4.40 6.38 8.69
N PRO A 186 3.77 7.15 7.78
CA PRO A 186 2.33 7.41 7.68
C PRO A 186 1.55 6.42 6.79
N THR A 187 2.13 5.28 6.39
CA THR A 187 1.38 4.27 5.61
C THR A 187 0.32 3.62 6.51
N PRO A 188 -0.98 3.59 6.12
CA PRO A 188 -2.02 2.94 6.90
C PRO A 188 -1.71 1.47 7.21
N LEU A 189 -1.97 1.08 8.45
CA LEU A 189 -1.78 -0.28 8.95
C LEU A 189 -3.07 -0.80 9.61
N LEU A 190 -3.50 -1.99 9.20
CA LEU A 190 -4.52 -2.77 9.88
C LEU A 190 -3.90 -4.04 10.49
N VAL A 191 -4.14 -4.28 11.76
CA VAL A 191 -3.81 -5.53 12.47
C VAL A 191 -5.11 -6.30 12.71
N VAL A 192 -5.18 -7.56 12.25
CA VAL A 192 -6.35 -8.43 12.43
C VAL A 192 -5.94 -9.70 13.17
N HIS A 193 -6.65 -10.08 14.22
CA HIS A 193 -6.27 -11.25 15.02
C HIS A 193 -7.46 -11.94 15.69
N GLY A 194 -7.50 -13.26 15.68
CA GLY A 194 -8.56 -14.04 16.30
C GLY A 194 -8.38 -14.26 17.80
N ASP A 195 -9.46 -14.13 18.58
CA ASP A 195 -9.41 -14.35 20.04
C ASP A 195 -9.09 -15.81 20.43
N ARG A 196 -9.31 -16.76 19.52
CA ARG A 196 -9.06 -18.20 19.67
C ARG A 196 -7.86 -18.71 18.89
N ASP A 197 -6.92 -17.82 18.50
CA ASP A 197 -5.67 -18.20 17.83
C ASP A 197 -4.80 -19.09 18.76
N PRO A 198 -4.57 -20.38 18.42
CA PRO A 198 -3.82 -21.30 19.28
C PRO A 198 -2.29 -21.18 19.15
N TYR A 199 -1.79 -20.35 18.24
CA TYR A 199 -0.36 -20.08 18.06
C TYR A 199 0.06 -18.84 18.86
N PHE A 200 -0.69 -17.74 18.74
CA PHE A 200 -0.34 -16.45 19.31
C PHE A 200 -1.51 -15.84 20.11
N PRO A 201 -1.35 -15.60 21.43
CA PRO A 201 -2.40 -14.97 22.23
C PRO A 201 -2.60 -13.50 21.82
N VAL A 202 -3.71 -12.93 22.29
CA VAL A 202 -4.10 -11.53 22.02
C VAL A 202 -3.15 -10.47 22.58
N ASP A 203 -2.07 -10.83 23.29
CA ASP A 203 -0.98 -9.90 23.60
C ASP A 203 -0.17 -9.51 22.35
N HIS A 204 0.02 -10.44 21.40
CA HIS A 204 0.74 -10.17 20.15
C HIS A 204 0.12 -9.04 19.31
N PRO A 205 -1.17 -9.07 18.90
CA PRO A 205 -1.77 -7.99 18.12
C PRO A 205 -1.88 -6.67 18.91
N ARG A 206 -2.07 -6.74 20.25
CA ARG A 206 -2.08 -5.56 21.12
C ARG A 206 -0.70 -4.91 21.21
N MET A 207 0.39 -5.68 21.23
CA MET A 207 1.75 -5.15 21.14
C MET A 207 2.03 -4.46 19.80
N LEU A 208 1.54 -5.02 18.68
CA LEU A 208 1.66 -4.38 17.37
C LEU A 208 0.89 -3.05 17.34
N ALA A 209 -0.39 -3.03 17.76
CA ALA A 209 -1.19 -1.80 17.80
C ALA A 209 -0.61 -0.74 18.75
N ALA A 210 -0.10 -1.13 19.92
CA ALA A 210 0.56 -0.21 20.85
C ALA A 210 1.84 0.40 20.26
N ALA A 211 2.64 -0.40 19.54
CA ALA A 211 3.85 0.08 18.87
C ALA A 211 3.55 1.03 17.69
N ALA A 212 2.32 1.05 17.17
CA ALA A 212 1.90 2.01 16.14
C ALA A 212 1.62 3.41 16.71
N ALA A 213 1.55 3.58 18.04
CA ALA A 213 1.22 4.84 18.71
C ALA A 213 -0.07 5.52 18.18
N GLY A 214 -1.07 4.72 17.82
CA GLY A 214 -2.34 5.17 17.20
C GLY A 214 -2.35 5.15 15.67
N GLY A 215 -1.20 4.98 15.01
CA GLY A 215 -1.09 4.85 13.54
C GLY A 215 -1.49 3.49 12.97
N ALA A 216 -2.31 2.71 13.67
CA ALA A 216 -2.83 1.43 13.21
C ALA A 216 -4.22 1.12 13.77
N GLU A 217 -5.07 0.55 12.91
CA GLU A 217 -6.32 -0.08 13.34
C GLU A 217 -6.06 -1.49 13.89
N LEU A 218 -6.85 -1.90 14.87
CA LEU A 218 -6.81 -3.24 15.46
C LEU A 218 -8.21 -3.85 15.46
N TRP A 219 -8.40 -4.91 14.69
CA TRP A 219 -9.60 -5.75 14.73
C TRP A 219 -9.30 -7.03 15.52
N LEU A 220 -10.05 -7.28 16.58
CA LEU A 220 -10.02 -8.53 17.34
C LEU A 220 -11.28 -9.33 17.00
N GLU A 221 -11.08 -10.46 16.32
CA GLU A 221 -12.15 -11.24 15.69
C GLU A 221 -12.63 -12.37 16.61
N GLU A 222 -13.87 -12.28 17.08
CA GLU A 222 -14.45 -13.29 17.98
C GLU A 222 -14.64 -14.63 17.25
N GLY A 223 -14.22 -15.71 17.89
CA GLY A 223 -14.32 -17.08 17.38
C GLY A 223 -13.21 -17.45 16.39
N MET A 224 -12.46 -16.49 15.85
CA MET A 224 -11.44 -16.75 14.84
C MET A 224 -10.22 -17.45 15.46
N GLY A 225 -9.74 -18.50 14.79
CA GLY A 225 -8.46 -19.16 15.04
C GLY A 225 -7.28 -18.47 14.33
N HIS A 226 -6.40 -19.27 13.71
CA HIS A 226 -5.18 -18.76 13.07
C HIS A 226 -5.32 -18.54 11.55
N ALA A 227 -4.95 -17.34 11.09
CA ALA A 227 -4.57 -17.03 9.71
C ALA A 227 -5.60 -17.40 8.60
N GLU A 228 -5.16 -17.67 7.36
CA GLU A 228 -6.02 -17.95 6.18
C GLU A 228 -6.98 -19.13 6.39
N HIS A 229 -6.60 -20.05 7.28
CA HIS A 229 -7.42 -21.21 7.63
C HIS A 229 -8.67 -20.83 8.42
N ALA A 230 -8.61 -19.78 9.24
CA ALA A 230 -9.69 -19.34 10.12
C ALA A 230 -10.41 -18.07 9.66
N ALA A 231 -9.79 -17.25 8.81
CA ALA A 231 -10.42 -16.04 8.29
C ALA A 231 -11.62 -16.38 7.40
N SER A 232 -12.83 -15.99 7.81
CA SER A 232 -14.06 -16.20 7.02
C SER A 232 -14.04 -15.39 5.72
N ASP A 233 -14.89 -15.76 4.76
CA ASP A 233 -15.02 -14.99 3.51
C ASP A 233 -15.67 -13.62 3.75
N GLU A 234 -16.45 -13.47 4.84
CA GLU A 234 -16.90 -12.17 5.35
C GLU A 234 -15.71 -11.32 5.84
N LEU A 235 -14.85 -11.87 6.71
CA LEU A 235 -13.67 -11.16 7.21
C LEU A 235 -12.73 -10.77 6.06
N ALA A 236 -12.50 -11.67 5.11
CA ALA A 236 -11.74 -11.38 3.90
C ALA A 236 -12.42 -10.26 3.08
N GLY A 237 -13.76 -10.25 2.99
CA GLY A 237 -14.53 -9.19 2.37
C GLY A 237 -14.36 -7.83 3.07
N ARG A 238 -14.33 -7.80 4.41
CA ARG A 238 -14.04 -6.58 5.20
C ARG A 238 -12.60 -6.10 5.03
N ILE A 239 -11.62 -7.01 5.04
CA ILE A 239 -10.20 -6.69 4.79
C ILE A 239 -10.02 -6.09 3.40
N ALA A 240 -10.64 -6.66 2.37
CA ALA A 240 -10.61 -6.11 1.01
C ALA A 240 -11.34 -4.75 0.93
N ALA A 241 -12.47 -4.59 1.62
CA ALA A 241 -13.16 -3.31 1.69
C ALA A 241 -12.30 -2.22 2.36
N TRP A 242 -11.61 -2.53 3.46
CA TRP A 242 -10.65 -1.63 4.10
C TRP A 242 -9.51 -1.25 3.16
N ALA A 243 -8.88 -2.24 2.51
CA ALA A 243 -7.82 -2.01 1.52
C ALA A 243 -8.26 -1.09 0.37
N THR A 244 -9.52 -1.19 -0.09
CA THR A 244 -10.09 -0.25 -1.07
C THR A 244 -10.49 1.12 -0.49
N ALA A 245 -10.80 1.21 0.80
CA ALA A 245 -11.30 2.44 1.43
C ALA A 245 -10.18 3.36 1.93
N SER A 246 -9.09 2.80 2.47
CA SER A 246 -7.89 3.56 2.86
C SER A 246 -7.28 4.32 1.67
N TRP A 247 -7.51 3.85 0.44
CA TRP A 247 -7.19 4.59 -0.78
C TRP A 247 -7.94 5.92 -0.87
N THR A 248 -9.27 5.90 -0.77
CA THR A 248 -10.14 7.05 -1.10
C THR A 248 -9.89 8.24 -0.19
N SER A 249 -9.76 8.04 1.12
CA SER A 249 -9.36 9.10 2.06
C SER A 249 -7.97 9.64 1.72
N ALA A 250 -7.00 8.75 1.43
CA ALA A 250 -5.67 9.17 0.98
C ALA A 250 -5.64 9.78 -0.44
N THR A 251 -6.76 9.76 -1.20
CA THR A 251 -6.94 10.59 -2.41
C THR A 251 -7.27 12.00 -1.99
N ALA A 252 -8.35 12.17 -1.23
CA ALA A 252 -8.82 13.47 -0.76
C ALA A 252 -7.71 14.21 0.00
N ASP A 253 -7.09 13.57 0.99
CA ASP A 253 -5.96 14.12 1.76
C ASP A 253 -4.74 14.47 0.88
N ARG A 254 -4.56 13.85 -0.30
CA ARG A 254 -3.45 14.16 -1.22
C ARG A 254 -3.79 15.23 -2.24
N GLU A 255 -5.05 15.34 -2.63
CA GLU A 255 -5.54 16.40 -3.51
C GLU A 255 -5.68 17.70 -2.73
N GLU A 256 -6.29 17.66 -1.53
CA GLU A 256 -6.35 18.77 -0.59
C GLU A 256 -4.96 19.25 -0.16
N ARG A 257 -4.00 18.35 0.12
CA ARG A 257 -2.60 18.72 0.43
C ARG A 257 -1.72 18.95 -0.82
N ARG A 258 -2.32 19.00 -2.01
CA ARG A 258 -1.67 19.42 -3.28
C ARG A 258 -2.28 20.71 -3.82
N MET A 259 -3.55 20.97 -3.55
CA MET A 259 -4.14 22.28 -3.72
C MET A 259 -3.48 23.26 -2.76
N VAL A 260 -3.29 24.49 -3.24
CA VAL A 260 -2.85 25.63 -2.46
C VAL A 260 -3.86 26.76 -2.63
N ASN A 261 -4.01 27.58 -1.60
CA ASN A 261 -4.90 28.73 -1.63
C ASN A 261 -4.17 29.94 -2.21
N GLY A 262 -4.88 30.80 -2.93
CA GLY A 262 -4.35 32.07 -3.42
C GLY A 262 -5.43 32.92 -4.08
N THR A 263 -5.03 33.90 -4.89
CA THR A 263 -5.93 34.89 -5.49
C THR A 263 -5.77 34.96 -7.01
N ILE A 264 -6.86 34.87 -7.76
CA ILE A 264 -6.91 35.26 -9.17
C ILE A 264 -7.25 36.75 -9.25
N ARG A 265 -6.45 37.53 -9.97
CA ARG A 265 -6.71 38.95 -10.29
C ARG A 265 -7.09 39.12 -11.74
N TYR A 266 -8.19 39.80 -11.98
CA TYR A 266 -8.71 40.06 -13.31
C TYR A 266 -8.44 41.50 -13.74
N TRP A 267 -7.96 41.66 -14.98
CA TRP A 267 -7.67 42.96 -15.57
C TRP A 267 -8.53 43.23 -16.83
N ALA A 268 -8.87 44.50 -17.05
CA ALA A 268 -9.62 45.00 -18.20
C ALA A 268 -10.82 44.11 -18.62
N ALA A 269 -10.76 43.46 -19.80
CA ALA A 269 -11.85 42.64 -20.33
C ALA A 269 -12.17 41.42 -19.44
N ALA A 270 -11.17 40.81 -18.80
CA ALA A 270 -11.41 39.69 -17.90
C ALA A 270 -12.16 40.15 -16.64
N LYS A 271 -11.85 41.36 -16.14
CA LYS A 271 -12.56 41.97 -15.00
C LYS A 271 -14.00 42.31 -15.33
N ALA A 272 -14.26 42.81 -16.54
CA ALA A 272 -15.62 43.05 -17.01
C ALA A 272 -16.42 41.74 -17.14
N ALA A 273 -15.80 40.69 -17.68
CA ALA A 273 -16.44 39.40 -17.92
C ALA A 273 -16.64 38.53 -16.66
N ALA A 274 -15.79 38.68 -15.63
CA ALA A 274 -15.95 38.04 -14.32
C ALA A 274 -16.84 38.85 -13.34
N GLY A 275 -17.12 40.12 -13.64
CA GLY A 275 -17.81 41.05 -12.73
C GLY A 275 -17.04 41.44 -11.46
N VAL A 276 -15.96 40.73 -11.12
CA VAL A 276 -15.13 40.93 -9.92
C VAL A 276 -13.69 41.34 -10.28
N ALA A 277 -13.03 42.06 -9.38
CA ALA A 277 -11.65 42.49 -9.55
C ALA A 277 -10.64 41.37 -9.23
N GLU A 278 -10.91 40.62 -8.17
CA GLU A 278 -10.11 39.50 -7.70
C GLU A 278 -10.99 38.52 -6.93
N GLU A 279 -10.58 37.25 -6.85
CA GLU A 279 -11.30 36.17 -6.16
C GLU A 279 -10.33 35.08 -5.69
N PRO A 280 -10.67 34.30 -4.65
CA PRO A 280 -9.81 33.21 -4.19
C PRO A 280 -9.83 32.01 -5.14
N TYR A 281 -8.71 31.29 -5.21
CA TYR A 281 -8.62 29.93 -5.74
C TYR A 281 -8.15 28.95 -4.66
N ALA A 282 -8.51 27.67 -4.83
CA ALA A 282 -7.85 26.54 -4.20
C ALA A 282 -7.50 25.54 -5.33
N ALA A 283 -6.23 25.39 -5.65
CA ALA A 283 -5.76 24.67 -6.85
C ALA A 283 -4.27 24.33 -6.74
N GLY A 284 -3.82 23.23 -7.34
CA GLY A 284 -2.41 22.82 -7.38
C GLY A 284 -1.69 23.14 -8.70
N THR A 285 -2.43 23.58 -9.73
CA THR A 285 -1.90 24.07 -11.02
C THR A 285 -2.73 25.24 -11.57
N LEU A 286 -2.16 25.99 -12.52
CA LEU A 286 -2.86 27.08 -13.21
C LEU A 286 -4.07 26.58 -14.02
N ALA A 287 -4.00 25.37 -14.59
CA ALA A 287 -5.15 24.77 -15.29
C ALA A 287 -6.35 24.61 -14.33
N GLU A 288 -6.12 23.94 -13.20
CA GLU A 288 -7.12 23.71 -12.15
C GLU A 288 -7.77 25.03 -11.67
N ALA A 289 -6.98 26.09 -11.44
CA ALA A 289 -7.48 27.40 -11.03
C ALA A 289 -8.35 28.08 -12.10
N LEU A 290 -7.97 27.98 -13.38
CA LEU A 290 -8.70 28.59 -14.50
C LEU A 290 -9.96 27.80 -14.87
N ASP A 291 -9.99 26.48 -14.68
CA ASP A 291 -11.20 25.68 -14.88
C ASP A 291 -12.24 25.96 -13.78
N ALA A 292 -11.82 26.02 -12.51
CA ALA A 292 -12.69 26.48 -11.43
C ALA A 292 -13.25 27.91 -11.66
N ALA A 293 -12.48 28.80 -12.30
CA ALA A 293 -12.95 30.13 -12.70
C ALA A 293 -13.99 30.08 -13.84
N ARG A 294 -13.82 29.18 -14.83
CA ARG A 294 -14.78 28.98 -15.93
C ARG A 294 -16.11 28.40 -15.45
N GLU A 295 -16.07 27.53 -14.44
CA GLU A 295 -17.27 26.96 -13.80
C GLU A 295 -18.04 28.00 -12.97
N ARG A 296 -17.33 28.87 -12.23
CA ARG A 296 -17.92 29.95 -11.44
C ARG A 296 -18.45 31.12 -12.29
N HIS A 297 -17.81 31.39 -13.44
CA HIS A 297 -18.16 32.48 -14.37
C HIS A 297 -18.46 31.97 -15.79
N PRO A 298 -19.53 31.19 -16.00
CA PRO A 298 -19.88 30.66 -17.30
C PRO A 298 -20.29 31.76 -18.28
N GLY A 299 -19.87 31.64 -19.55
CA GLY A 299 -20.23 32.58 -20.61
C GLY A 299 -19.04 33.39 -21.14
N GLU A 300 -19.03 34.70 -20.89
CA GLU A 300 -18.05 35.61 -21.52
C GLU A 300 -16.62 35.37 -21.00
N LEU A 301 -16.42 35.16 -19.70
CA LEU A 301 -15.07 34.96 -19.14
C LEU A 301 -14.37 33.76 -19.79
N VAL A 302 -15.10 32.67 -20.06
CA VAL A 302 -14.59 31.48 -20.77
C VAL A 302 -13.97 31.83 -22.13
N ARG A 303 -14.56 32.80 -22.85
CA ARG A 303 -14.05 33.28 -24.16
C ARG A 303 -12.91 34.28 -24.02
N VAL A 304 -12.92 35.10 -22.97
CA VAL A 304 -11.84 36.07 -22.68
C VAL A 304 -10.57 35.35 -22.24
N LEU A 305 -10.68 34.35 -21.36
CA LEU A 305 -9.55 33.54 -20.87
C LEU A 305 -8.78 32.81 -21.99
N GLN A 306 -9.40 32.54 -23.14
CA GLN A 306 -8.73 31.96 -24.32
C GLN A 306 -7.81 32.97 -25.05
N ARG A 307 -7.83 34.24 -24.66
CA ARG A 307 -7.08 35.34 -25.27
C ARG A 307 -6.26 36.15 -24.25
N CYS A 308 -6.25 35.73 -23.00
CA CYS A 308 -5.49 36.37 -21.94
C CYS A 308 -4.05 35.84 -21.90
N SER A 309 -3.14 36.73 -21.50
CA SER A 309 -1.82 36.36 -21.00
C SER A 309 -1.90 36.18 -19.48
N PHE A 310 -1.07 35.30 -18.92
CA PHE A 310 -1.09 34.96 -17.50
C PHE A 310 0.27 35.24 -16.84
N LEU A 311 0.24 35.85 -15.64
CA LEU A 311 1.38 35.80 -14.70
C LEU A 311 1.03 34.87 -13.54
N VAL A 312 2.04 34.21 -12.97
CA VAL A 312 1.96 33.56 -11.66
C VAL A 312 3.05 34.15 -10.78
N ASP A 313 2.66 34.76 -9.66
CA ASP A 313 3.55 35.46 -8.72
C ASP A 313 4.47 36.52 -9.37
N GLY A 314 4.01 37.07 -10.50
CA GLY A 314 4.73 38.05 -11.34
C GLY A 314 5.46 37.46 -12.54
N ASP A 315 5.73 36.15 -12.57
CA ASP A 315 6.43 35.49 -13.68
C ASP A 315 5.48 35.18 -14.86
N PRO A 316 5.83 35.56 -16.11
CA PRO A 316 4.98 35.33 -17.27
C PRO A 316 4.91 33.85 -17.66
N VAL A 317 3.69 33.33 -17.80
CA VAL A 317 3.43 31.93 -18.15
C VAL A 317 3.92 31.62 -19.57
N GLY A 318 3.61 32.49 -20.53
CA GLY A 318 3.97 32.31 -21.93
C GLY A 318 3.37 31.02 -22.51
N THR A 319 4.09 30.36 -23.40
CA THR A 319 3.63 29.13 -24.09
C THR A 319 3.72 27.85 -23.23
N ARG A 320 3.79 27.94 -21.90
CA ARG A 320 3.80 26.78 -21.00
C ARG A 320 2.40 26.20 -20.86
N GLY A 321 2.25 24.88 -20.95
CA GLY A 321 0.99 24.20 -20.66
C GLY A 321 0.55 24.47 -19.22
N HIS A 322 -0.67 24.96 -19.00
CA HIS A 322 -1.14 25.45 -17.70
C HIS A 322 -1.19 24.35 -16.63
N GLU A 323 -1.30 23.08 -17.05
CA GLU A 323 -1.20 21.88 -16.22
C GLU A 323 0.23 21.63 -15.68
N THR A 324 1.26 22.22 -16.31
CA THR A 324 2.65 22.16 -15.84
C THR A 324 3.00 23.30 -14.87
N VAL A 325 2.22 24.39 -14.88
CA VAL A 325 2.46 25.58 -14.06
C VAL A 325 1.91 25.34 -12.66
N ARG A 326 2.81 25.22 -11.69
CA ARG A 326 2.46 25.10 -10.26
C ARG A 326 2.16 26.46 -9.65
N LEU A 327 1.22 26.46 -8.71
CA LEU A 327 0.87 27.61 -7.89
C LEU A 327 1.49 27.47 -6.50
N ALA A 328 1.62 28.58 -5.77
CA ALA A 328 2.09 28.62 -4.39
C ALA A 328 0.95 28.96 -3.39
N GLU A 329 1.16 28.63 -2.12
CA GLU A 329 0.26 29.03 -1.02
C GLU A 329 0.40 30.54 -0.76
N GLY A 330 -0.72 31.25 -0.78
CA GLY A 330 -0.76 32.71 -0.83
C GLY A 330 -0.44 33.30 -2.22
N GLY A 331 -0.31 32.46 -3.25
CA GLY A 331 0.10 32.87 -4.59
C GLY A 331 -0.94 33.73 -5.32
N THR A 332 -0.48 34.46 -6.35
CA THR A 332 -1.31 35.33 -7.19
C THR A 332 -1.25 34.89 -8.65
N VAL A 333 -2.41 34.67 -9.26
CA VAL A 333 -2.56 34.48 -10.72
C VAL A 333 -3.10 35.77 -11.31
N GLU A 334 -2.40 36.39 -12.26
CA GLU A 334 -2.87 37.61 -12.93
C GLU A 334 -3.35 37.32 -14.34
N VAL A 335 -4.61 37.66 -14.62
CA VAL A 335 -5.32 37.45 -15.89
C VAL A 335 -5.34 38.76 -16.66
N LEU A 336 -4.42 38.90 -17.61
CA LEU A 336 -4.14 40.14 -18.33
C LEU A 336 -4.65 40.11 -19.78
N PRO A 337 -4.88 41.28 -20.41
CA PRO A 337 -4.92 41.38 -21.86
C PRO A 337 -3.64 40.78 -22.50
N PRO A 338 -3.70 40.28 -23.75
CA PRO A 338 -2.55 39.66 -24.38
C PRO A 338 -1.42 40.68 -24.60
N PHE A 339 -0.20 40.32 -24.23
CA PHE A 339 1.00 41.16 -24.40
C PHE A 339 2.19 40.34 -24.93
N ALA A 340 3.22 41.02 -25.45
CA ALA A 340 4.38 40.36 -26.02
C ALA A 340 5.22 39.67 -24.94
N GLY A 341 5.28 38.33 -24.97
CA GLY A 341 6.05 37.50 -24.04
C GLY A 341 5.23 36.79 -22.95
N GLY A 342 3.90 37.00 -22.92
CA GLY A 342 2.95 36.20 -22.13
C GLY A 342 2.05 35.32 -23.00
#